data_AF-A0AAD9M462-F1
#
_entry.id   AF-A0AAD9M462-F1
#
_cell.length_a   1.000
_cell.length_b   1.000
_cell.length_c   1.000
_cell.angle_alpha   90.00
_cell.angle_beta   90.00
_cell.angle_gamma   90.00
#
_symmetry.space_group_name_H-M   'P 1'
#
loop_
_entity.id
_entity.type
_entity.pdbx_description
1 polymer ?
#
loop_
_entity_poly.entity_id
_entity_poly.type
_entity_poly.pdbx_seq_one_letter_code
_entity_poly.pdbx_strand_id
1 'polypeptide(L)'
;MMGNIYRNAASVLAFVGQSPDDSPRLFRVLNQHATDLIRCSKRWRETEAVDHFFRQRLTHRKLGLNSTRNFEILIRAFEPFMSRPYFTRVWVIQELFMGEDVIVCCGQDVALVQALDGLRIVICQLICRKMFPGEWSDPKLVLQLSNLTRSEDLDLAHLLESKAFAQRHMEAASGSKTRLLALGKAAELTLGLECSDPRDKVYAFSALVDWGEVSPVEPDYNISVFDLALQTLYKLAELELLNVSPQWHDPRVLLIPALGLSAQTLEIAEALRKRQCSSHENRHAGTPTETSSRLKKHSMFWLAWDIVYEESHGWRLKFKKPALLDPTVDKTVQHNTPPEIHTRLRDKQVSVFLPPCVQCGDVLLIQGRFSASLGSEEWLGLVARLDDTSDEPYRHSIVGKAIVQGDLFAALKFRGGINLGMVFFDPEDSLVHTAAELQHPSWEEASKADRELYLKTRVCRTPGSSYAIAGSMVEYPKLFHREIGRLSGNRPADIPSKETGKARPTMRGIFVAFLGRLYTAVFRLVHS
;
A
#
# COMPACT_ATOMS: atom_id res chain seq x y z
N MET A 1 11.91 0.34 -23.12
CA MET A 1 13.17 0.69 -23.82
C MET A 1 14.40 0.58 -22.92
N MET A 2 14.58 1.43 -21.89
CA MET A 2 15.78 1.41 -21.02
C MET A 2 16.02 0.08 -20.28
N GLY A 3 15.00 -0.51 -19.67
CA GLY A 3 15.13 -1.80 -18.99
C GLY A 3 15.66 -2.93 -19.89
N ASN A 4 15.35 -2.92 -21.19
CA ASN A 4 15.87 -3.91 -22.14
C ASN A 4 17.35 -3.69 -22.44
N ILE A 5 17.81 -2.44 -22.47
CA ILE A 5 19.24 -2.12 -22.67
C ILE A 5 20.05 -2.70 -21.51
N TYR A 6 19.64 -2.43 -20.27
CA TYR A 6 20.34 -2.95 -19.09
C TYR A 6 20.27 -4.48 -18.99
N ARG A 7 19.12 -5.08 -19.31
CA ARG A 7 18.93 -6.54 -19.32
C ARG A 7 19.85 -7.24 -20.32
N ASN A 8 20.07 -6.63 -21.47
CA ASN A 8 20.88 -7.22 -22.55
C ASN A 8 22.35 -6.82 -22.48
N ALA A 9 22.74 -5.95 -21.55
CA ALA A 9 24.12 -5.54 -21.38
C ALA A 9 24.91 -6.66 -20.69
N ALA A 10 26.10 -6.97 -21.19
CA ALA A 10 27.01 -7.93 -20.56
C ALA A 10 27.41 -7.49 -19.14
N SER A 11 27.59 -6.18 -18.96
CA SER A 11 27.85 -5.56 -17.66
C SER A 11 27.27 -4.15 -17.65
N VAL A 12 26.94 -3.67 -16.45
CA VAL A 12 26.42 -2.34 -16.19
C VAL A 12 27.34 -1.64 -15.20
N LEU A 13 27.86 -0.47 -15.58
CA LEU A 13 28.76 0.31 -14.76
C LEU A 13 28.01 1.46 -14.08
N ALA A 14 27.80 1.32 -12.77
CA ALA A 14 27.10 2.25 -11.91
C ALA A 14 28.05 3.33 -11.37
N PHE A 15 28.19 4.44 -12.10
CA PHE A 15 29.06 5.55 -11.72
C PHE A 15 28.41 6.44 -10.66
N VAL A 16 28.83 6.27 -9.40
CA VAL A 16 28.29 7.00 -8.24
C VAL A 16 29.00 8.33 -7.95
N GLY A 17 29.88 8.77 -8.86
CA GLY A 17 30.66 10.02 -8.73
C GLY A 17 32.08 9.79 -8.21
N GLN A 18 32.75 10.89 -7.85
CA GLN A 18 34.12 10.88 -7.32
C GLN A 18 34.18 10.30 -5.90
N SER A 19 35.38 10.16 -5.36
CA SER A 19 35.64 9.65 -4.00
C SER A 19 36.08 10.75 -3.02
N PRO A 20 35.24 11.75 -2.70
CA PRO A 20 35.63 12.83 -1.80
C PRO A 20 35.72 12.41 -0.32
N ASP A 21 35.08 11.30 0.06
CA ASP A 21 34.90 10.88 1.47
C ASP A 21 35.70 9.60 1.80
N ASP A 22 35.35 8.93 2.91
CA ASP A 22 35.90 7.63 3.34
C ASP A 22 35.54 6.44 2.41
N SER A 23 35.10 6.72 1.18
CA SER A 23 34.75 5.72 0.17
C SER A 23 35.91 4.76 -0.17
N PRO A 24 37.20 5.15 -0.26
CA PRO A 24 38.27 4.19 -0.56
C PRO A 24 38.41 3.12 0.53
N ARG A 25 38.12 3.50 1.78
CA ARG A 25 38.09 2.56 2.90
C ARG A 25 36.89 1.61 2.79
N LEU A 26 35.72 2.13 2.43
CA LEU A 26 34.54 1.31 2.17
C LEU A 26 34.82 0.28 1.06
N PHE A 27 35.36 0.69 -0.08
CA PHE A 27 35.69 -0.20 -1.19
C PHE A 27 36.77 -1.22 -0.84
N ARG A 28 37.74 -0.86 0.00
CA ARG A 28 38.68 -1.84 0.56
C ARG A 28 37.97 -2.95 1.32
N VAL A 29 37.01 -2.61 2.18
CA VAL A 29 36.20 -3.60 2.93
C VAL A 29 35.35 -4.45 1.97
N LEU A 30 34.69 -3.81 1.01
CA LEU A 30 33.87 -4.50 0.00
C LEU A 30 34.69 -5.53 -0.78
N ASN A 31 35.88 -5.15 -1.25
CA ASN A 31 36.74 -6.03 -2.06
C ASN A 31 37.44 -7.11 -1.23
N GLN A 32 37.92 -6.79 -0.02
CA GLN A 32 38.53 -7.77 0.88
C GLN A 32 37.54 -8.87 1.32
N HIS A 33 36.26 -8.53 1.42
CA HIS A 33 35.22 -9.43 1.92
C HIS A 33 34.15 -9.78 0.88
N ALA A 34 34.40 -9.53 -0.41
CA ALA A 34 33.41 -9.66 -1.47
C ALA A 34 32.67 -11.00 -1.46
N THR A 35 33.42 -12.11 -1.34
CA THR A 35 32.83 -13.47 -1.33
C THR A 35 31.85 -13.67 -0.17
N ASP A 36 32.21 -13.22 1.04
CA ASP A 36 31.35 -13.37 2.22
C ASP A 36 30.13 -12.44 2.14
N LEU A 37 30.30 -11.20 1.65
CA LEU A 37 29.23 -10.22 1.50
C LEU A 37 28.22 -10.63 0.41
N ILE A 38 28.69 -11.08 -0.76
CA ILE A 38 27.83 -11.58 -1.84
C ILE A 38 27.02 -12.79 -1.35
N ARG A 39 27.63 -13.65 -0.53
CA ARG A 39 26.91 -14.79 0.09
C ARG A 39 25.83 -14.31 1.07
N CYS A 40 26.10 -13.29 1.88
CA CYS A 40 25.08 -12.67 2.75
C CYS A 40 23.90 -12.15 1.93
N SER A 41 24.18 -11.40 0.86
CA SER A 41 23.15 -10.87 -0.04
C SER A 41 22.28 -11.99 -0.63
N LYS A 42 22.88 -13.05 -1.21
CA LYS A 42 22.14 -14.20 -1.77
C LYS A 42 21.23 -14.88 -0.75
N ARG A 43 21.72 -15.17 0.45
CA ARG A 43 20.98 -15.92 1.46
C ARG A 43 19.82 -15.15 2.10
N TRP A 44 19.99 -13.84 2.27
CA TRP A 44 18.91 -12.98 2.77
C TRP A 44 17.63 -13.11 1.94
N ARG A 45 17.79 -13.44 0.65
CA ARG A 45 16.68 -13.64 -0.30
C ARG A 45 16.10 -15.05 -0.28
N GLU A 46 16.94 -16.07 -0.15
CA GLU A 46 16.53 -17.48 -0.28
C GLU A 46 15.85 -18.06 0.98
N THR A 47 16.08 -17.48 2.17
CA THR A 47 15.66 -18.09 3.44
C THR A 47 14.79 -17.18 4.32
N GLU A 48 13.76 -17.76 4.93
CA GLU A 48 12.92 -17.16 5.99
C GLU A 48 13.37 -17.53 7.42
N ALA A 49 14.50 -18.24 7.60
CA ALA A 49 14.78 -18.93 8.87
C ALA A 49 16.12 -18.58 9.57
N VAL A 50 16.06 -18.76 10.89
CA VAL A 50 17.05 -18.59 11.99
C VAL A 50 18.51 -19.01 11.68
N ASP A 51 18.72 -19.92 10.71
CA ASP A 51 20.05 -20.39 10.29
C ASP A 51 20.94 -19.26 9.73
N HIS A 52 20.30 -18.19 9.27
CA HIS A 52 20.94 -16.94 8.86
C HIS A 52 21.76 -16.29 10.00
N PHE A 53 21.24 -16.30 11.22
CA PHE A 53 21.80 -15.57 12.35
C PHE A 53 23.17 -16.10 12.79
N PHE A 54 23.35 -17.42 12.86
CA PHE A 54 24.57 -18.04 13.35
C PHE A 54 25.77 -17.84 12.43
N ARG A 55 25.56 -17.96 11.11
CA ARG A 55 26.65 -17.85 10.13
C ARG A 55 27.05 -16.41 9.88
N GLN A 56 26.15 -15.45 10.06
CA GLN A 56 26.48 -14.03 9.92
C GLN A 56 27.33 -13.49 11.07
N ARG A 57 27.22 -14.08 12.27
CA ARG A 57 28.15 -13.79 13.36
C ARG A 57 29.61 -14.04 12.96
N LEU A 58 29.86 -15.01 12.07
CA LEU A 58 31.20 -15.25 11.51
C LEU A 58 31.60 -14.12 10.55
N THR A 59 30.68 -13.66 9.69
CA THR A 59 30.93 -12.52 8.80
C THR A 59 31.22 -11.25 9.60
N HIS A 60 30.50 -10.98 10.70
CA HIS A 60 30.74 -9.82 11.57
C HIS A 60 32.13 -9.88 12.21
N ARG A 61 32.53 -11.07 12.68
CA ARG A 61 33.87 -11.34 13.22
C ARG A 61 34.95 -11.09 12.17
N LYS A 62 34.77 -11.61 10.96
CA LYS A 62 35.72 -11.46 9.84
C LYS A 62 35.88 -10.00 9.40
N LEU A 63 34.78 -9.25 9.37
CA LEU A 63 34.78 -7.81 9.08
C LEU A 63 35.34 -6.96 10.23
N GLY A 64 35.67 -7.55 11.38
CA GLY A 64 36.16 -6.83 12.54
C GLY A 64 35.12 -5.93 13.22
N LEU A 65 33.81 -6.15 12.96
CA LEU A 65 32.70 -5.31 13.42
C LEU A 65 32.27 -5.57 14.87
N ASN A 66 32.93 -6.49 15.57
CA ASN A 66 32.73 -6.65 17.02
C ASN A 66 33.32 -5.47 17.81
N SER A 67 34.27 -4.73 17.22
CA SER A 67 34.77 -3.49 17.80
C SER A 67 33.78 -2.38 17.48
N THR A 68 33.24 -1.72 18.51
CA THR A 68 32.37 -0.55 18.38
C THR A 68 33.00 0.50 17.46
N ARG A 69 34.31 0.75 17.60
CA ARG A 69 35.06 1.69 16.78
C ARG A 69 35.09 1.31 15.30
N ASN A 70 35.35 0.03 14.96
CA ASN A 70 35.38 -0.40 13.56
C ASN A 70 34.00 -0.31 12.91
N PHE A 71 32.96 -0.66 13.69
CA PHE A 71 31.58 -0.52 13.25
C PHE A 71 31.24 0.94 12.96
N GLU A 72 31.48 1.86 13.90
CA GLU A 72 31.24 3.29 13.72
C GLU A 72 31.96 3.86 12.50
N ILE A 73 33.22 3.50 12.29
CA ILE A 73 33.94 4.00 11.12
C ILE A 73 33.35 3.45 9.81
N LEU A 74 32.90 2.20 9.80
CA LEU A 74 32.25 1.65 8.62
C LEU A 74 30.91 2.32 8.34
N ILE A 75 30.11 2.61 9.37
CA ILE A 75 28.87 3.39 9.24
C ILE A 75 29.17 4.78 8.67
N ARG A 76 30.14 5.49 9.23
CA ARG A 76 30.54 6.84 8.77
C ARG A 76 31.03 6.86 7.32
N ALA A 77 31.56 5.75 6.82
CA ALA A 77 31.92 5.62 5.40
C ALA A 77 30.72 5.22 4.53
N PHE A 78 29.85 4.35 5.04
CA PHE A 78 28.72 3.78 4.29
C PHE A 78 27.55 4.75 4.12
N GLU A 79 27.19 5.49 5.17
CA GLU A 79 26.03 6.38 5.17
C GLU A 79 26.18 7.54 4.16
N PRO A 80 27.26 8.34 4.13
CA PRO A 80 27.45 9.38 3.12
C PRO A 80 27.49 8.80 1.70
N PHE A 81 28.07 7.60 1.54
CA PHE A 81 28.15 6.92 0.26
C PHE A 81 26.76 6.57 -0.30
N MET A 82 25.90 5.96 0.52
CA MET A 82 24.53 5.63 0.12
C MET A 82 23.63 6.87 -0.01
N SER A 83 23.98 7.96 0.68
CA SER A 83 23.25 9.24 0.58
C SER A 83 23.56 10.04 -0.70
N ARG A 84 24.38 9.49 -1.61
CA ARG A 84 24.74 10.17 -2.85
C ARG A 84 23.53 10.33 -3.79
N PRO A 85 23.46 11.43 -4.56
CA PRO A 85 22.37 11.66 -5.51
C PRO A 85 22.18 10.55 -6.55
N TYR A 86 23.23 9.76 -6.84
CA TYR A 86 23.08 8.60 -7.72
C TYR A 86 21.95 7.67 -7.23
N PHE A 87 21.97 7.30 -5.95
CA PHE A 87 21.00 6.36 -5.41
C PHE A 87 19.62 6.98 -5.17
N THR A 88 19.46 8.31 -5.27
CA THR A 88 18.12 8.90 -5.17
C THR A 88 17.37 8.88 -6.49
N ARG A 89 18.03 8.66 -7.63
CA ARG A 89 17.43 8.79 -8.96
C ARG A 89 16.56 7.59 -9.33
N VAL A 90 15.39 7.88 -9.90
CA VAL A 90 14.42 6.84 -10.25
C VAL A 90 14.92 5.86 -11.31
N TRP A 91 15.69 6.33 -12.29
CA TRP A 91 16.22 5.48 -13.37
C TRP A 91 17.29 4.49 -12.92
N VAL A 92 17.98 4.80 -11.82
CA VAL A 92 19.03 3.93 -11.26
C VAL A 92 18.45 2.60 -10.81
N ILE A 93 17.17 2.52 -10.46
CA ILE A 93 16.57 1.22 -10.12
C ILE A 93 16.60 0.23 -11.29
N GLN A 94 16.38 0.69 -12.53
CA GLN A 94 16.41 -0.20 -13.68
C GLN A 94 17.83 -0.66 -13.97
N GLU A 95 18.78 0.26 -13.85
CA GLU A 95 20.20 -0.01 -14.00
C GLU A 95 20.65 -1.13 -13.05
N LEU A 96 20.32 -0.96 -11.77
CA LEU A 96 20.73 -1.90 -10.72
C LEU A 96 19.96 -3.23 -10.78
N PHE A 97 18.65 -3.19 -11.08
CA PHE A 97 17.79 -4.37 -11.08
C PHE A 97 17.95 -5.24 -12.33
N MET A 98 18.05 -4.61 -13.52
CA MET A 98 18.04 -5.33 -14.79
C MET A 98 19.43 -5.77 -15.25
N GLY A 99 20.50 -5.09 -14.83
CA GLY A 99 21.85 -5.44 -15.25
C GLY A 99 22.29 -6.82 -14.76
N GLU A 100 22.90 -7.65 -15.61
CA GLU A 100 23.38 -8.98 -15.23
C GLU A 100 24.62 -8.95 -14.32
N ASP A 101 25.58 -8.08 -14.65
CA ASP A 101 26.78 -7.84 -13.84
C ASP A 101 26.91 -6.33 -13.56
N VAL A 102 26.48 -5.91 -12.37
CA VAL A 102 26.44 -4.49 -11.99
C VAL A 102 27.65 -4.17 -11.13
N ILE A 103 28.52 -3.33 -11.65
CA ILE A 103 29.76 -2.88 -11.02
C ILE A 103 29.56 -1.43 -10.58
N VAL A 104 29.66 -1.18 -9.29
CA VAL A 104 29.61 0.17 -8.72
C VAL A 104 30.99 0.81 -8.83
N CYS A 105 31.06 1.98 -9.46
CA CYS A 105 32.28 2.73 -9.73
C CYS A 105 32.28 4.04 -8.95
N CYS A 106 33.26 4.24 -8.07
CA CYS A 106 33.46 5.46 -7.27
C CYS A 106 34.87 6.00 -7.51
N GLY A 107 35.02 6.94 -8.44
CA GLY A 107 36.34 7.34 -8.93
C GLY A 107 37.08 6.17 -9.58
N GLN A 108 38.21 5.75 -8.99
CA GLN A 108 38.98 4.58 -9.44
C GLN A 108 38.61 3.29 -8.71
N ASP A 109 37.85 3.39 -7.62
CA ASP A 109 37.45 2.23 -6.85
C ASP A 109 36.22 1.55 -7.49
N VAL A 110 36.25 0.21 -7.53
CA VAL A 110 35.17 -0.61 -8.09
C VAL A 110 34.80 -1.76 -7.16
N ALA A 111 33.51 -2.10 -7.14
CA ALA A 111 32.99 -3.24 -6.38
C ALA A 111 31.69 -3.77 -7.01
N LEU A 112 31.40 -5.05 -6.83
CA LEU A 112 30.13 -5.64 -7.25
C LEU A 112 28.96 -5.13 -6.38
N VAL A 113 27.81 -4.81 -7.01
CA VAL A 113 26.63 -4.31 -6.28
C VAL A 113 26.15 -5.28 -5.19
N GLN A 114 26.31 -6.59 -5.41
CA GLN A 114 25.90 -7.61 -4.44
C GLN A 114 26.80 -7.62 -3.19
N ALA A 115 28.06 -7.20 -3.30
CA ALA A 115 28.92 -7.03 -2.13
C ALA A 115 28.46 -5.81 -1.30
N LEU A 116 28.08 -4.72 -1.98
CA LEU A 116 27.52 -3.53 -1.34
C LEU A 116 26.20 -3.82 -0.61
N ASP A 117 25.27 -4.52 -1.25
CA ASP A 117 24.02 -4.94 -0.61
C ASP A 117 24.26 -5.93 0.55
N GLY A 118 25.22 -6.86 0.39
CA GLY A 118 25.65 -7.75 1.46
C GLY A 118 26.15 -7.00 2.70
N LEU A 119 26.89 -5.90 2.48
CA LEU A 119 27.36 -5.04 3.57
C LEU A 119 26.20 -4.29 4.23
N ARG A 120 25.28 -3.74 3.44
CA ARG A 120 24.04 -3.10 3.95
C ARG A 120 23.29 -4.05 4.89
N ILE A 121 23.06 -5.30 4.47
CA ILE A 121 22.37 -6.31 5.28
C ILE A 121 23.10 -6.56 6.60
N VAL A 122 24.42 -6.74 6.56
CA VAL A 122 25.24 -6.94 7.77
C VAL A 122 25.12 -5.75 8.73
N ILE A 123 25.16 -4.53 8.21
CA ILE A 123 25.00 -3.32 9.02
C ILE A 123 23.61 -3.26 9.64
N CYS A 124 22.53 -3.39 8.85
CA CYS A 124 21.15 -3.34 9.35
C CYS A 124 20.95 -4.32 10.49
N GLN A 125 21.47 -5.54 10.37
CA GLN A 125 21.34 -6.55 11.41
C GLN A 125 22.12 -6.24 12.69
N LEU A 126 23.31 -5.66 12.56
CA LEU A 126 24.07 -5.19 13.72
C LEU A 126 23.32 -4.09 14.47
N ILE A 127 22.67 -3.18 13.73
CA ILE A 127 21.83 -2.12 14.32
C ILE A 127 20.62 -2.75 15.02
N CYS A 128 19.83 -3.59 14.33
CA CYS A 128 18.67 -4.28 14.92
C CYS A 128 19.05 -5.05 16.18
N ARG A 129 20.19 -5.76 16.18
CA ARG A 129 20.67 -6.51 17.35
C ARG A 129 21.02 -5.61 18.53
N LYS A 130 21.56 -4.41 18.27
CA LYS A 130 21.87 -3.43 19.33
C LYS A 130 20.61 -2.80 19.90
N MET A 131 19.61 -2.54 19.05
CA MET A 131 18.33 -1.95 19.47
C MET A 131 17.43 -2.92 20.23
N PHE A 132 17.47 -4.21 19.89
CA PHE A 132 16.59 -5.23 20.49
C PHE A 132 17.42 -6.35 21.16
N PRO A 133 18.17 -6.05 22.24
CA PRO A 133 18.98 -7.05 22.93
C PRO A 133 18.08 -8.09 23.63
N GLY A 134 18.26 -9.37 23.29
CA GLY A 134 17.59 -10.48 23.98
C GLY A 134 16.41 -11.11 23.24
N GLU A 135 15.91 -10.47 22.18
CA GLU A 135 14.91 -11.08 21.30
C GLU A 135 15.54 -11.65 20.03
N TRP A 136 15.10 -12.84 19.63
CA TRP A 136 15.42 -13.46 18.34
C TRP A 136 14.57 -12.83 17.22
N SER A 137 14.47 -11.50 17.22
CA SER A 137 13.60 -10.81 16.29
C SER A 137 14.21 -10.91 14.89
N ASP A 138 13.44 -11.52 13.98
CA ASP A 138 13.75 -11.56 12.56
C ASP A 138 14.06 -10.12 12.10
N PRO A 139 15.27 -9.81 11.60
CA PRO A 139 15.61 -8.46 11.21
C PRO A 139 14.69 -7.92 10.09
N LYS A 140 14.04 -8.80 9.29
CA LYS A 140 12.99 -8.40 8.35
C LYS A 140 11.77 -7.86 9.09
N LEU A 141 11.35 -8.55 10.14
CA LEU A 141 10.24 -8.15 11.00
C LEU A 141 10.61 -6.87 11.76
N VAL A 142 11.85 -6.72 12.26
CA VAL A 142 12.32 -5.48 12.89
C VAL A 142 12.33 -4.31 11.91
N LEU A 143 12.84 -4.47 10.69
CA LEU A 143 12.82 -3.42 9.66
C LEU A 143 11.39 -3.06 9.21
N GLN A 144 10.47 -4.04 9.23
CA GLN A 144 9.06 -3.80 8.95
C GLN A 144 8.37 -3.07 10.11
N LEU A 145 8.68 -3.45 11.35
CA LEU A 145 8.13 -2.88 12.58
C LEU A 145 8.75 -1.52 12.93
N SER A 146 10.00 -1.25 12.57
CA SER A 146 10.64 0.05 12.80
C SER A 146 9.94 1.15 12.00
N ASN A 147 9.34 0.84 10.85
CA ASN A 147 8.47 1.78 10.13
C ASN A 147 7.15 2.07 10.88
N LEU A 148 6.81 1.29 11.91
CA LEU A 148 5.58 1.41 12.69
C LEU A 148 5.81 1.98 14.09
N THR A 149 7.04 1.89 14.63
CA THR A 149 7.36 2.31 16.00
C THR A 149 8.29 3.52 16.00
N ARG A 150 7.76 4.69 16.36
CA ARG A 150 8.58 5.85 16.77
C ARG A 150 9.15 5.58 18.16
N SER A 151 10.41 5.16 18.22
CA SER A 151 11.15 5.07 19.48
C SER A 151 12.01 6.33 19.66
N GLU A 152 12.05 6.88 20.88
CA GLU A 152 12.76 8.11 21.23
C GLU A 152 14.27 7.92 21.49
N ASP A 153 14.84 6.72 21.27
CA ASP A 153 16.30 6.51 21.33
C ASP A 153 16.98 7.01 20.04
N LEU A 154 17.46 8.25 20.11
CA LEU A 154 17.58 9.20 18.99
C LEU A 154 18.68 8.98 17.93
N ASP A 155 19.58 8.00 18.05
CA ASP A 155 20.75 7.89 17.12
C ASP A 155 20.72 6.63 16.23
N LEU A 156 20.36 5.47 16.78
CA LEU A 156 20.28 4.20 16.02
C LEU A 156 18.96 4.05 15.25
N ALA A 157 17.84 4.55 15.81
CA ALA A 157 16.56 4.61 15.10
C ALA A 157 16.68 5.55 13.89
N HIS A 158 17.30 6.72 14.07
CA HIS A 158 17.58 7.65 12.97
C HIS A 158 18.44 7.02 11.88
N LEU A 159 19.40 6.17 12.24
CA LEU A 159 20.23 5.42 11.28
C LEU A 159 19.42 4.36 10.51
N LEU A 160 18.49 3.63 11.14
CA LEU A 160 17.61 2.69 10.42
C LEU A 160 16.57 3.40 9.54
N GLU A 161 16.06 4.54 10.01
CA GLU A 161 15.13 5.40 9.28
C GLU A 161 15.83 6.24 8.21
N SER A 162 17.16 6.35 8.28
CA SER A 162 17.94 7.14 7.33
C SER A 162 17.75 6.56 5.93
N LYS A 163 17.54 7.47 4.97
CA LYS A 163 17.32 7.14 3.55
C LYS A 163 18.43 6.24 2.98
N ALA A 164 19.63 6.26 3.58
CA ALA A 164 20.78 5.44 3.23
C ALA A 164 20.58 3.93 3.52
N PHE A 165 19.89 3.57 4.60
CA PHE A 165 19.63 2.17 4.97
C PHE A 165 18.26 1.68 4.52
N ALA A 166 17.29 2.58 4.45
CA ALA A 166 15.96 2.36 3.88
C ALA A 166 15.96 2.30 2.35
N GLN A 167 17.12 2.17 1.71
CA GLN A 167 17.28 2.26 0.28
C GLN A 167 16.85 0.96 -0.42
N ARG A 168 15.54 0.74 -0.47
CA ARG A 168 14.91 -0.52 -0.88
C ARG A 168 15.31 -0.96 -2.30
N HIS A 169 15.73 -0.05 -3.19
CA HIS A 169 16.22 -0.45 -4.52
C HIS A 169 17.53 -1.24 -4.49
N MET A 170 18.32 -1.19 -3.42
CA MET A 170 19.47 -2.09 -3.25
C MET A 170 19.02 -3.54 -3.04
N GLU A 171 17.87 -3.76 -2.40
CA GLU A 171 17.24 -5.09 -2.33
C GLU A 171 16.85 -5.59 -3.72
N ALA A 172 16.42 -4.67 -4.58
CA ALA A 172 16.06 -4.94 -5.95
C ALA A 172 17.31 -5.30 -6.78
N ALA A 173 18.39 -4.51 -6.65
CA ALA A 173 19.65 -4.67 -7.36
C ALA A 173 20.29 -6.06 -7.22
N SER A 174 20.07 -6.66 -6.06
CA SER A 174 20.69 -7.94 -5.72
C SER A 174 19.76 -9.13 -5.99
N GLY A 175 18.47 -8.91 -6.27
CA GLY A 175 17.42 -9.91 -6.48
C GLY A 175 17.72 -11.02 -7.51
N SER A 176 16.92 -12.11 -7.46
CA SER A 176 16.92 -13.12 -8.53
C SER A 176 16.40 -12.46 -9.82
N LYS A 177 17.33 -12.09 -10.71
CA LYS A 177 17.11 -11.31 -11.94
C LYS A 177 16.13 -11.94 -12.93
N THR A 178 15.77 -13.20 -12.71
CA THR A 178 14.79 -13.94 -13.52
C THR A 178 13.34 -13.61 -13.17
N ARG A 179 13.07 -13.00 -12.01
CA ARG A 179 11.69 -12.75 -11.56
C ARG A 179 11.40 -11.26 -11.52
N LEU A 180 10.60 -10.82 -12.48
CA LEU A 180 9.93 -9.53 -12.44
C LEU A 180 9.13 -9.41 -11.12
N LEU A 181 8.98 -8.18 -10.65
CA LEU A 181 8.37 -7.89 -9.35
C LEU A 181 6.85 -7.85 -9.47
N ALA A 182 6.19 -8.23 -8.39
CA ALA A 182 4.80 -7.83 -8.20
C ALA A 182 4.71 -6.31 -8.17
N LEU A 183 3.63 -5.79 -8.74
CA LEU A 183 3.37 -4.37 -8.89
C LEU A 183 3.50 -3.55 -7.61
N GLY A 184 2.87 -4.01 -6.51
CA GLY A 184 2.91 -3.30 -5.23
C GLY A 184 4.35 -3.08 -4.76
N LYS A 185 5.20 -4.11 -4.89
CA LYS A 185 6.63 -4.00 -4.58
C LYS A 185 7.37 -3.09 -5.55
N ALA A 186 7.12 -3.17 -6.85
CA ALA A 186 7.77 -2.28 -7.82
C ALA A 186 7.44 -0.80 -7.56
N ALA A 187 6.18 -0.50 -7.26
CA ALA A 187 5.72 0.84 -6.87
C ALA A 187 6.40 1.33 -5.58
N GLU A 188 6.43 0.49 -4.55
CA GLU A 188 7.11 0.76 -3.28
C GLU A 188 8.60 1.11 -3.46
N LEU A 189 9.27 0.48 -4.41
CA LEU A 189 10.70 0.68 -4.66
C LEU A 189 11.03 1.94 -5.45
N THR A 190 10.09 2.47 -6.24
CA THR A 190 10.35 3.48 -7.28
C THR A 190 9.72 4.83 -7.00
N LEU A 191 8.52 4.85 -6.43
CA LEU A 191 7.70 6.06 -6.34
C LEU A 191 8.29 7.11 -5.38
N GLY A 192 9.10 6.69 -4.41
CA GLY A 192 9.85 7.56 -3.50
C GLY A 192 11.17 8.10 -4.05
N LEU A 193 11.59 7.71 -5.27
CA LEU A 193 12.83 8.17 -5.89
C LEU A 193 12.64 9.53 -6.59
N GLU A 194 13.74 10.24 -6.77
CA GLU A 194 13.84 11.55 -7.39
C GLU A 194 13.89 11.44 -8.93
N CYS A 195 13.22 12.37 -9.60
CA CYS A 195 13.20 12.50 -11.05
C CYS A 195 12.87 13.95 -11.42
N SER A 196 13.34 14.40 -12.59
CA SER A 196 12.99 15.73 -13.11
C SER A 196 11.57 15.75 -13.67
N ASP A 197 11.17 14.67 -14.34
CA ASP A 197 9.81 14.49 -14.85
C ASP A 197 9.08 13.45 -13.98
N PRO A 198 7.93 13.77 -13.36
CA PRO A 198 7.20 12.81 -12.52
C PRO A 198 6.77 11.54 -13.27
N ARG A 199 6.58 11.60 -14.59
CA ARG A 199 6.18 10.46 -15.43
C ARG A 199 7.23 9.36 -15.45
N ASP A 200 8.50 9.73 -15.27
CA ASP A 200 9.62 8.79 -15.19
C ASP A 200 9.45 7.77 -14.06
N LYS A 201 8.69 8.09 -13.01
CA LYS A 201 8.41 7.12 -11.94
C LYS A 201 7.62 5.92 -12.44
N VAL A 202 6.59 6.16 -13.25
CA VAL A 202 5.78 5.10 -13.86
C VAL A 202 6.62 4.31 -14.86
N TYR A 203 7.37 5.01 -15.72
CA TYR A 203 8.19 4.34 -16.73
C TYR A 203 9.34 3.54 -16.13
N ALA A 204 9.90 4.02 -15.01
CA ALA A 204 10.93 3.32 -14.26
C ALA A 204 10.42 1.98 -13.71
N PHE A 205 9.27 1.97 -13.03
CA PHE A 205 8.76 0.73 -12.45
C PHE A 205 8.09 -0.18 -13.47
N SER A 206 7.54 0.36 -14.57
CA SER A 206 6.92 -0.43 -15.64
C SER A 206 7.88 -1.52 -16.15
N ALA A 207 9.18 -1.24 -16.25
CA ALA A 207 10.16 -2.27 -16.64
C ALA A 207 10.33 -3.39 -15.60
N LEU A 208 10.12 -3.10 -14.31
CA LEU A 208 10.34 -4.02 -13.20
C LEU A 208 9.18 -4.98 -12.96
N VAL A 209 7.98 -4.64 -13.43
CA VAL A 209 6.74 -5.37 -13.11
C VAL A 209 6.56 -6.60 -13.99
N ASP A 210 6.06 -7.67 -13.39
CA ASP A 210 5.57 -8.85 -14.13
C ASP A 210 4.18 -8.53 -14.69
N TRP A 211 4.14 -8.15 -15.97
CA TRP A 211 2.88 -7.79 -16.61
C TRP A 211 2.07 -8.99 -17.11
N GLY A 212 2.62 -10.22 -17.07
CA GLY A 212 1.94 -11.39 -17.62
C GLY A 212 1.48 -11.18 -19.07
N GLU A 213 0.17 -11.32 -19.30
CA GLU A 213 -0.47 -11.08 -20.61
C GLU A 213 -0.87 -9.60 -20.85
N VAL A 214 -0.80 -8.77 -19.81
CA VAL A 214 -1.13 -7.34 -19.90
C VAL A 214 0.03 -6.61 -20.58
N SER A 215 -0.28 -5.67 -21.48
CA SER A 215 0.74 -4.83 -22.08
C SER A 215 1.30 -3.83 -21.05
N PRO A 216 2.62 -3.67 -20.90
CA PRO A 216 3.20 -2.67 -20.01
C PRO A 216 2.79 -1.25 -20.41
N VAL A 217 2.86 -0.31 -19.46
CA VAL A 217 2.72 1.13 -19.76
C VAL A 217 3.95 1.57 -20.54
N GLU A 218 3.75 2.08 -21.75
CA GLU A 218 4.81 2.60 -22.61
C GLU A 218 5.13 4.08 -22.30
N PRO A 219 6.39 4.51 -22.44
CA PRO A 219 6.75 5.91 -22.30
C PRO A 219 6.07 6.80 -23.35
N ASP A 220 5.28 7.78 -22.91
CA ASP A 220 4.68 8.82 -23.75
C ASP A 220 4.73 10.17 -23.02
N TYR A 221 5.65 11.03 -23.43
CA TYR A 221 5.83 12.35 -22.82
C TYR A 221 4.88 13.41 -23.39
N ASN A 222 3.94 13.04 -24.27
CA ASN A 222 2.92 13.95 -24.79
C ASN A 222 1.62 13.93 -23.98
N ILE A 223 1.43 12.92 -23.13
CA ILE A 223 0.25 12.84 -22.26
C ILE A 223 0.47 13.59 -20.95
N SER A 224 -0.63 14.04 -20.35
CA SER A 224 -0.62 14.64 -19.02
C SER A 224 -0.25 13.61 -17.96
N VAL A 225 0.22 14.10 -16.81
CA VAL A 225 0.48 13.24 -15.64
C VAL A 225 -0.80 12.56 -15.14
N PHE A 226 -1.93 13.25 -15.25
CA PHE A 226 -3.25 12.72 -14.91
C PHE A 226 -3.63 11.54 -15.82
N ASP A 227 -3.50 11.70 -17.14
CA ASP A 227 -3.79 10.64 -18.10
C ASP A 227 -2.86 9.45 -17.93
N LEU A 228 -1.57 9.69 -17.66
CA LEU A 228 -0.62 8.62 -17.36
C LEU A 228 -1.01 7.85 -16.08
N ALA A 229 -1.41 8.57 -15.02
CA ALA A 229 -1.89 7.93 -13.79
C ALA A 229 -3.11 7.06 -14.08
N LEU A 230 -4.06 7.57 -14.86
CA LEU A 230 -5.28 6.86 -15.22
C LEU A 230 -4.98 5.61 -16.06
N GLN A 231 -4.16 5.74 -17.11
CA GLN A 231 -3.69 4.60 -17.93
C GLN A 231 -2.99 3.55 -17.06
N THR A 232 -2.13 3.98 -16.14
CA THR A 232 -1.46 3.10 -15.20
C THR A 232 -2.48 2.34 -14.37
N LEU A 233 -3.44 3.03 -13.74
CA LEU A 233 -4.49 2.42 -12.92
C LEU A 233 -5.36 1.42 -13.68
N TYR A 234 -5.69 1.69 -14.95
CA TYR A 234 -6.38 0.71 -15.81
C TYR A 234 -5.56 -0.56 -15.99
N LYS A 235 -4.26 -0.43 -16.30
CA LYS A 235 -3.35 -1.58 -16.39
C LYS A 235 -3.19 -2.33 -15.08
N LEU A 236 -3.24 -1.62 -13.93
CA LEU A 236 -3.24 -2.28 -12.62
C LEU A 236 -4.52 -3.08 -12.40
N ALA A 237 -5.67 -2.55 -12.80
CA ALA A 237 -6.94 -3.26 -12.71
C ALA A 237 -6.94 -4.51 -13.59
N GLU A 238 -6.44 -4.42 -14.83
CA GLU A 238 -6.25 -5.57 -15.74
C GLU A 238 -5.40 -6.67 -15.08
N LEU A 239 -4.27 -6.31 -14.46
CA LEU A 239 -3.37 -7.27 -13.79
C LEU A 239 -4.01 -7.97 -12.59
N GLU A 240 -4.75 -7.24 -11.77
CA GLU A 240 -5.38 -7.81 -10.57
C GLU A 240 -6.48 -8.84 -10.93
N LEU A 241 -7.18 -8.64 -12.06
CA LEU A 241 -8.14 -9.62 -12.57
C LEU A 241 -7.49 -10.96 -12.95
N LEU A 242 -6.19 -10.95 -13.27
CA LEU A 242 -5.41 -12.16 -13.61
C LEU A 242 -4.88 -12.91 -12.37
N ASN A 243 -5.40 -12.63 -11.16
CA ASN A 243 -5.09 -13.34 -9.90
C ASN A 243 -3.66 -13.14 -9.36
N VAL A 244 -2.97 -12.03 -9.68
CA VAL A 244 -1.74 -11.69 -8.98
C VAL A 244 -2.12 -11.11 -7.62
N SER A 245 -1.94 -11.90 -6.56
CA SER A 245 -2.35 -11.61 -5.18
C SER A 245 -2.11 -10.14 -4.80
N PRO A 246 -3.14 -9.43 -4.28
CA PRO A 246 -2.95 -8.08 -3.79
C PRO A 246 -1.99 -8.09 -2.59
N GLN A 247 -0.84 -7.45 -2.78
CA GLN A 247 0.13 -7.23 -1.71
C GLN A 247 -0.40 -6.15 -0.76
N TRP A 248 0.14 -6.12 0.46
CA TRP A 248 -0.29 -5.25 1.56
C TRP A 248 -0.23 -3.74 1.29
N HIS A 249 0.40 -3.32 0.18
CA HIS A 249 0.52 -1.93 -0.20
C HIS A 249 -0.32 -1.65 -1.44
N ASP A 250 -1.32 -0.81 -1.26
CA ASP A 250 -2.10 -0.28 -2.35
C ASP A 250 -1.25 0.71 -3.16
N PRO A 251 -0.85 0.38 -4.40
CA PRO A 251 0.04 1.24 -5.19
C PRO A 251 -0.58 2.62 -5.46
N ARG A 252 -1.91 2.77 -5.35
CA ARG A 252 -2.63 4.05 -5.56
C ARG A 252 -2.19 5.12 -4.57
N VAL A 253 -2.08 4.74 -3.31
CA VAL A 253 -1.71 5.64 -2.20
C VAL A 253 -0.31 6.20 -2.42
N LEU A 254 0.57 5.42 -3.05
CA LEU A 254 1.93 5.84 -3.38
C LEU A 254 2.00 6.59 -4.70
N LEU A 255 1.22 6.18 -5.71
CA LEU A 255 1.31 6.69 -7.08
C LEU A 255 0.92 8.17 -7.17
N ILE A 256 -0.15 8.57 -6.48
CA ILE A 256 -0.71 9.92 -6.58
C ILE A 256 0.25 10.99 -6.03
N PRO A 257 0.75 10.90 -4.77
CA PRO A 257 1.77 11.81 -4.28
C PRO A 257 3.04 11.78 -5.14
N ALA A 258 3.44 10.58 -5.59
CA ALA A 258 4.67 10.43 -6.35
C ALA A 258 4.64 11.14 -7.70
N LEU A 259 3.48 11.17 -8.34
CA LEU A 259 3.24 11.91 -9.58
C LEU A 259 2.98 13.40 -9.36
N GLY A 260 2.94 13.89 -8.12
CA GLY A 260 2.63 15.28 -7.82
C GLY A 260 1.16 15.64 -8.10
N LEU A 261 0.28 14.64 -8.11
CA LEU A 261 -1.15 14.83 -8.31
C LEU A 261 -1.81 15.21 -6.98
N SER A 262 -2.62 16.26 -6.99
CA SER A 262 -3.36 16.72 -5.82
C SER A 262 -4.75 17.25 -6.22
N ALA A 263 -5.57 17.58 -5.22
CA ALA A 263 -6.87 18.23 -5.45
C ALA A 263 -6.76 19.58 -6.22
N GLN A 264 -5.57 20.19 -6.27
CA GLN A 264 -5.31 21.44 -6.99
C GLN A 264 -4.83 21.23 -8.43
N THR A 265 -4.43 20.02 -8.81
CA THR A 265 -4.11 19.69 -10.22
C THR A 265 -5.35 19.97 -11.07
N LEU A 266 -5.21 20.68 -12.19
CA LEU A 266 -6.33 21.20 -12.98
C LEU A 266 -7.36 20.12 -13.33
N GLU A 267 -6.89 18.98 -13.82
CA GLU A 267 -7.69 17.84 -14.23
C GLU A 267 -8.43 17.21 -13.04
N ILE A 268 -7.78 17.11 -11.88
CA ILE A 268 -8.39 16.60 -10.64
C ILE A 268 -9.41 17.60 -10.10
N ALA A 269 -9.10 18.89 -10.09
CA ALA A 269 -10.00 19.94 -9.67
C ALA A 269 -11.25 19.99 -10.55
N GLU A 270 -11.11 19.82 -11.87
CA GLU A 270 -12.23 19.66 -12.81
C GLU A 270 -13.06 18.42 -12.50
N ALA A 271 -12.39 17.29 -12.27
CA ALA A 271 -13.05 16.03 -11.95
C ALA A 271 -13.80 16.10 -10.60
N LEU A 272 -13.27 16.83 -9.61
CA LEU A 272 -13.92 17.10 -8.34
C LEU A 272 -15.12 18.04 -8.52
N ARG A 273 -14.98 19.13 -9.29
CA ARG A 273 -16.09 20.03 -9.62
C ARG A 273 -17.27 19.30 -10.26
N LYS A 274 -17.00 18.40 -11.21
CA LYS A 274 -18.03 17.54 -11.84
C LYS A 274 -18.73 16.59 -10.85
N ARG A 275 -18.12 16.33 -9.69
CA ARG A 275 -18.65 15.46 -8.63
C ARG A 275 -19.29 16.24 -7.47
N GLN A 276 -19.22 17.58 -7.46
CA GLN A 276 -19.89 18.38 -6.46
C GLN A 276 -21.41 18.23 -6.64
N CYS A 277 -22.13 17.88 -5.57
CA CYS A 277 -23.58 17.85 -5.61
C CYS A 277 -24.11 19.27 -5.82
N SER A 278 -24.60 19.61 -7.01
CA SER A 278 -25.51 20.75 -7.16
C SER A 278 -26.83 20.37 -6.49
N SER A 279 -27.39 21.25 -5.66
CA SER A 279 -28.62 20.99 -4.90
C SER A 279 -29.86 20.79 -5.78
N HIS A 280 -29.74 20.97 -7.11
CA HIS A 280 -30.85 21.02 -8.05
C HIS A 280 -30.73 20.11 -9.28
N GLU A 281 -29.62 19.39 -9.50
CA GLU A 281 -29.54 18.50 -10.66
C GLU A 281 -30.33 17.20 -10.42
N ASN A 282 -31.44 17.14 -11.16
CA ASN A 282 -32.54 16.20 -11.11
C ASN A 282 -32.16 14.73 -11.21
N ARG A 283 -33.04 13.91 -10.60
CA ARG A 283 -33.09 12.44 -10.52
C ARG A 283 -33.17 11.70 -11.87
N HIS A 284 -32.90 12.35 -13.00
CA HIS A 284 -32.93 11.74 -14.33
C HIS A 284 -31.51 11.56 -14.87
N ALA A 285 -30.64 10.94 -14.08
CA ALA A 285 -29.39 10.42 -14.60
C ALA A 285 -29.73 9.32 -15.62
N GLY A 286 -29.29 9.49 -16.87
CA GLY A 286 -29.44 8.49 -17.91
C GLY A 286 -28.93 7.13 -17.44
N THR A 287 -29.53 6.06 -17.98
CA THR A 287 -29.10 4.69 -17.70
C THR A 287 -27.58 4.56 -17.90
N PRO A 288 -26.84 4.01 -16.92
CA PRO A 288 -25.40 3.80 -17.06
C PRO A 288 -25.13 2.98 -18.32
N THR A 289 -24.27 3.46 -19.21
CA THR A 289 -23.75 2.64 -20.29
C THR A 289 -22.91 1.50 -19.68
N GLU A 290 -23.43 0.28 -19.73
CA GLU A 290 -22.87 -0.97 -19.16
C GLU A 290 -21.41 -1.28 -19.56
N THR A 291 -20.89 -0.62 -20.58
CA THR A 291 -19.62 -0.94 -21.24
C THR A 291 -18.37 -0.65 -20.42
N SER A 292 -18.42 0.16 -19.35
CA SER A 292 -17.24 0.36 -18.47
C SER A 292 -17.13 -0.66 -17.31
N SER A 293 -18.05 -1.63 -17.22
CA SER A 293 -18.20 -2.47 -16.02
C SER A 293 -17.07 -3.48 -15.76
N ARG A 294 -16.21 -3.80 -16.73
CA ARG A 294 -15.30 -4.96 -16.62
C ARG A 294 -13.93 -4.68 -15.98
N LEU A 295 -13.48 -3.43 -15.94
CA LEU A 295 -12.16 -3.07 -15.40
C LEU A 295 -12.30 -2.25 -14.11
N LYS A 296 -12.94 -2.85 -13.11
CA LYS A 296 -13.09 -2.24 -11.80
C LYS A 296 -12.09 -2.84 -10.83
N LYS A 297 -11.34 -1.98 -10.17
CA LYS A 297 -10.25 -2.38 -9.28
C LYS A 297 -10.78 -2.70 -7.88
N HIS A 298 -10.32 -3.79 -7.30
CA HIS A 298 -10.70 -4.20 -5.94
C HIS A 298 -9.84 -3.49 -4.89
N SER A 299 -10.48 -2.78 -3.96
CA SER A 299 -9.89 -2.37 -2.70
C SER A 299 -10.32 -3.35 -1.61
N MET A 300 -9.37 -4.09 -1.04
CA MET A 300 -9.64 -5.03 0.05
C MET A 300 -9.71 -4.35 1.42
N PHE A 301 -10.38 -5.03 2.35
CA PHE A 301 -10.43 -4.73 3.80
C PHE A 301 -11.09 -3.41 4.18
N TRP A 302 -12.30 -3.18 3.67
CA TRP A 302 -13.18 -2.18 4.25
C TRP A 302 -13.96 -2.80 5.40
N LEU A 303 -14.13 -2.04 6.47
CA LEU A 303 -15.03 -2.38 7.56
C LEU A 303 -16.40 -1.76 7.28
N ALA A 304 -17.48 -2.49 7.50
CA ALA A 304 -18.84 -2.07 7.14
C ALA A 304 -19.79 -1.95 8.34
N TRP A 305 -20.56 -0.86 8.41
CA TRP A 305 -21.61 -0.63 9.41
C TRP A 305 -22.88 -0.08 8.79
N ASP A 306 -24.02 -0.51 9.31
CA ASP A 306 -25.30 0.04 8.90
C ASP A 306 -25.49 1.40 9.56
N ILE A 307 -25.87 2.39 8.76
CA ILE A 307 -26.27 3.71 9.20
C ILE A 307 -27.78 3.67 9.41
N VAL A 308 -28.23 3.91 10.63
CA VAL A 308 -29.64 3.90 10.99
C VAL A 308 -30.06 5.21 11.63
N TYR A 309 -31.31 5.59 11.41
CA TYR A 309 -31.96 6.70 12.10
C TYR A 309 -33.01 6.16 13.07
N GLU A 310 -32.97 6.63 14.32
CA GLU A 310 -33.98 6.34 15.35
C GLU A 310 -34.56 7.66 15.84
N GLU A 311 -35.88 7.84 15.83
CA GLU A 311 -36.52 9.10 16.25
C GLU A 311 -36.06 9.58 17.63
N SER A 312 -35.86 8.65 18.57
CA SER A 312 -35.46 8.96 19.95
C SER A 312 -33.97 9.28 20.12
N HIS A 313 -33.14 8.98 19.13
CA HIS A 313 -31.69 9.04 19.29
C HIS A 313 -30.90 9.61 18.11
N GLY A 314 -31.57 9.98 17.03
CA GLY A 314 -30.95 10.44 15.80
C GLY A 314 -30.18 9.34 15.07
N TRP A 315 -29.14 9.75 14.34
CA TRP A 315 -28.30 8.88 13.54
C TRP A 315 -27.36 8.03 14.40
N ARG A 316 -27.25 6.74 14.09
CA ARG A 316 -26.39 5.79 14.79
C ARG A 316 -25.78 4.77 13.83
N LEU A 317 -24.64 4.23 14.24
CA LEU A 317 -24.04 3.06 13.60
C LEU A 317 -24.53 1.79 14.29
N LYS A 318 -25.08 0.85 13.52
CA LYS A 318 -25.46 -0.47 14.01
C LYS A 318 -24.53 -1.53 13.45
N PHE A 319 -24.12 -2.41 14.35
CA PHE A 319 -23.45 -3.65 13.98
C PHE A 319 -24.53 -4.72 13.79
N LYS A 320 -25.01 -4.89 12.57
CA LYS A 320 -25.86 -6.02 12.19
C LYS A 320 -25.20 -6.79 11.05
N LYS A 321 -25.52 -8.09 10.93
CA LYS A 321 -25.27 -8.80 9.66
C LYS A 321 -26.12 -8.07 8.61
N PRO A 322 -25.58 -7.71 7.42
CA PRO A 322 -26.37 -7.07 6.37
C PRO A 322 -27.62 -7.91 6.13
N ALA A 323 -28.76 -7.46 6.64
CA ALA A 323 -30.04 -8.11 6.41
C ALA A 323 -30.58 -7.58 5.10
N LEU A 324 -31.29 -8.43 4.35
CA LEU A 324 -32.11 -7.95 3.24
C LEU A 324 -32.99 -6.80 3.76
N LEU A 325 -33.03 -5.68 3.02
CA LEU A 325 -33.75 -4.46 3.34
C LEU A 325 -35.01 -4.76 4.14
N ASP A 326 -35.11 -4.19 5.35
CA ASP A 326 -36.39 -4.15 6.04
C ASP A 326 -37.24 -3.09 5.32
N PRO A 327 -38.30 -3.49 4.59
CA PRO A 327 -39.10 -2.56 3.79
C PRO A 327 -39.83 -1.52 4.65
N THR A 328 -39.84 -1.67 5.97
CA THR A 328 -40.47 -0.73 6.91
C THR A 328 -39.61 0.48 7.26
N VAL A 329 -38.35 0.52 6.81
CA VAL A 329 -37.44 1.64 7.09
C VAL A 329 -37.86 2.87 6.28
N ASP A 330 -38.22 3.94 6.98
CA ASP A 330 -38.58 5.21 6.37
C ASP A 330 -37.37 5.87 5.68
N LYS A 331 -37.39 5.89 4.34
CA LYS A 331 -36.36 6.52 3.49
C LYS A 331 -36.62 8.02 3.26
N THR A 332 -37.68 8.61 3.83
CA THR A 332 -38.11 9.98 3.50
C THR A 332 -37.36 11.08 4.26
N VAL A 333 -36.62 10.73 5.31
CA VAL A 333 -35.85 11.70 6.10
C VAL A 333 -34.69 12.24 5.27
N GLN A 334 -34.81 13.50 4.83
CA GLN A 334 -33.74 14.26 4.19
C GLN A 334 -33.30 15.41 5.10
N HIS A 335 -31.99 15.66 5.15
CA HIS A 335 -31.42 16.75 5.94
C HIS A 335 -30.68 17.75 5.04
N ASN A 336 -30.84 19.03 5.34
CA ASN A 336 -30.15 20.11 4.64
C ASN A 336 -28.67 20.23 5.04
N THR A 337 -28.30 19.67 6.19
CA THR A 337 -26.93 19.68 6.71
C THR A 337 -26.37 18.25 6.79
N PRO A 338 -25.05 18.07 6.58
CA PRO A 338 -24.37 16.79 6.82
C PRO A 338 -24.73 16.26 8.22
N PRO A 339 -25.31 15.05 8.35
CA PRO A 339 -25.61 14.51 9.66
C PRO A 339 -24.33 14.08 10.37
N GLU A 340 -24.36 14.18 11.69
CA GLU A 340 -23.23 13.86 12.56
C GLU A 340 -23.66 12.77 13.56
N ILE A 341 -22.84 11.73 13.68
CA ILE A 341 -23.02 10.66 14.65
C ILE A 341 -21.95 10.82 15.70
N HIS A 342 -22.35 11.13 16.93
CA HIS A 342 -21.48 11.04 18.08
C HIS A 342 -21.76 9.74 18.82
N THR A 343 -20.75 8.88 18.90
CA THR A 343 -20.81 7.69 19.75
C THR A 343 -19.73 7.76 20.80
N ARG A 344 -20.13 7.67 22.06
CA ARG A 344 -19.20 7.52 23.17
C ARG A 344 -19.09 6.04 23.48
N LEU A 345 -17.89 5.49 23.30
CA LEU A 345 -17.60 4.11 23.70
C LEU A 345 -16.61 4.13 24.86
N ARG A 346 -17.15 3.88 26.07
CA ARG A 346 -16.43 4.07 27.34
C ARG A 346 -15.95 5.53 27.49
N ASP A 347 -14.63 5.73 27.44
CA ASP A 347 -13.95 7.01 27.62
C ASP A 347 -13.50 7.64 26.31
N LYS A 348 -13.69 6.96 25.17
CA LYS A 348 -13.35 7.50 23.85
C LYS A 348 -14.60 7.97 23.13
N GLN A 349 -14.52 9.17 22.57
CA GLN A 349 -15.56 9.75 21.72
C GLN A 349 -15.15 9.52 20.26
N VAL A 350 -16.05 8.93 19.48
CA VAL A 350 -15.92 8.81 18.03
C VAL A 350 -17.00 9.66 17.40
N SER A 351 -16.61 10.55 16.49
CA SER A 351 -17.51 11.39 15.72
C SER A 351 -17.46 10.97 14.25
N VAL A 352 -18.62 10.76 13.63
CA VAL A 352 -18.73 10.45 12.20
C VAL A 352 -19.54 11.52 11.50
N PHE A 353 -18.91 12.17 10.54
CA PHE A 353 -19.53 13.16 9.67
C PHE A 353 -19.94 12.48 8.36
N LEU A 354 -21.22 12.54 8.04
CA LEU A 354 -21.83 11.85 6.91
C LEU A 354 -22.23 12.85 5.81
N PRO A 355 -22.30 12.42 4.53
CA PRO A 355 -22.70 13.30 3.45
C PRO A 355 -24.20 13.63 3.55
N PRO A 356 -24.67 14.80 3.06
CA PRO A 356 -26.09 15.18 3.12
C PRO A 356 -27.05 14.20 2.42
N CYS A 357 -26.55 13.39 1.51
CA CYS A 357 -27.33 12.41 0.75
C CYS A 357 -27.60 11.11 1.49
N VAL A 358 -27.09 10.92 2.72
CA VAL A 358 -27.22 9.67 3.48
C VAL A 358 -28.67 9.38 3.84
N GLN A 359 -29.03 8.09 3.83
CA GLN A 359 -30.34 7.57 4.19
C GLN A 359 -30.22 6.46 5.23
N CYS A 360 -31.31 6.23 5.97
CA CYS A 360 -31.40 5.06 6.85
C CYS A 360 -31.31 3.78 6.01
N GLY A 361 -30.43 2.85 6.41
CA GLY A 361 -30.10 1.64 5.66
C GLY A 361 -28.88 1.76 4.74
N ASP A 362 -28.30 2.95 4.57
CA ASP A 362 -26.98 3.07 3.93
C ASP A 362 -25.90 2.41 4.81
N VAL A 363 -24.77 2.06 4.19
CA VAL A 363 -23.64 1.40 4.83
C VAL A 363 -22.45 2.35 4.85
N LEU A 364 -21.90 2.58 6.04
CA LEU A 364 -20.61 3.23 6.23
C LEU A 364 -19.50 2.20 6.01
N LEU A 365 -18.62 2.47 5.05
CA LEU A 365 -17.44 1.68 4.76
C LEU A 365 -16.22 2.47 5.21
N ILE A 366 -15.35 1.89 6.03
CA ILE A 366 -14.11 2.53 6.48
C ILE A 366 -12.92 1.71 6.02
N GLN A 367 -11.97 2.35 5.34
CA GLN A 367 -10.76 1.67 4.91
C GLN A 367 -9.91 1.40 6.14
N GLY A 368 -9.61 0.14 6.41
CA GLY A 368 -8.62 -0.23 7.42
C GLY A 368 -7.22 0.15 6.95
N ARG A 369 -6.87 1.45 6.96
CA ARG A 369 -5.48 1.85 6.72
C ARG A 369 -4.65 1.42 7.93
N PHE A 370 -3.85 0.37 7.77
CA PHE A 370 -2.75 0.03 8.69
C PHE A 370 -1.58 1.04 8.62
N SER A 371 -1.85 2.25 8.16
CA SER A 371 -0.85 3.29 7.94
C SER A 371 -0.57 3.96 9.28
N ALA A 372 0.39 3.42 10.01
CA ALA A 372 1.01 4.10 11.15
C ALA A 372 1.64 5.47 10.77
N SER A 373 1.76 5.78 9.47
CA SER A 373 2.43 6.98 8.98
C SER A 373 1.61 8.26 9.06
N LEU A 374 0.28 8.20 9.30
CA LEU A 374 -0.52 9.43 9.44
C LEU A 374 -0.60 9.95 10.87
N GLY A 375 -0.31 9.13 11.90
CA GLY A 375 -0.31 9.56 13.30
C GLY A 375 -1.65 10.13 13.84
N SER A 376 -2.66 10.28 12.98
CA SER A 376 -3.97 10.83 13.29
C SER A 376 -4.93 9.70 13.67
N GLU A 377 -5.79 9.93 14.67
CA GLU A 377 -6.92 9.05 14.99
C GLU A 377 -8.06 9.12 13.95
N GLU A 378 -7.80 9.69 12.77
CA GLU A 378 -8.80 9.95 11.75
C GLU A 378 -8.84 8.89 10.66
N TRP A 379 -10.06 8.59 10.23
CA TRP A 379 -10.35 7.62 9.19
C TRP A 379 -11.27 8.23 8.16
N LEU A 380 -10.96 8.00 6.88
CA LEU A 380 -11.84 8.38 5.78
C LEU A 380 -12.73 7.20 5.43
N GLY A 381 -14.01 7.51 5.23
CA GLY A 381 -15.04 6.53 4.95
C GLY A 381 -15.79 6.82 3.66
N LEU A 382 -16.50 5.82 3.19
CA LEU A 382 -17.45 5.90 2.10
C LEU A 382 -18.84 5.59 2.63
N VAL A 383 -19.85 6.21 2.02
CA VAL A 383 -21.24 5.82 2.24
C VAL A 383 -21.72 5.09 1.00
N ALA A 384 -22.25 3.89 1.19
CA ALA A 384 -22.72 3.03 0.14
C ALA A 384 -24.21 2.70 0.35
N ARG A 385 -25.01 2.72 -0.71
CA ARG A 385 -26.44 2.45 -0.69
C ARG A 385 -26.73 1.17 -1.44
N LEU A 386 -27.58 0.30 -0.90
CA LEU A 386 -27.99 -0.92 -1.61
C LEU A 386 -28.55 -0.57 -2.99
N ASP A 387 -28.03 -1.24 -4.01
CA ASP A 387 -28.42 -1.06 -5.39
C ASP A 387 -29.56 -2.00 -5.73
N ASP A 388 -30.79 -1.53 -5.52
CA ASP A 388 -32.02 -2.29 -5.77
C ASP A 388 -32.22 -2.64 -7.27
N THR A 389 -31.43 -2.02 -8.17
CA THR A 389 -31.50 -2.28 -9.62
C THR A 389 -30.55 -3.37 -10.09
N SER A 390 -29.63 -3.79 -9.22
CA SER A 390 -28.61 -4.78 -9.55
C SER A 390 -29.09 -6.20 -9.26
N ASP A 391 -28.88 -7.10 -10.23
CA ASP A 391 -29.09 -8.56 -10.03
C ASP A 391 -28.09 -9.18 -9.04
N GLU A 392 -27.05 -8.44 -8.65
CA GLU A 392 -26.05 -8.88 -7.68
C GLU A 392 -26.52 -8.60 -6.25
N PRO A 393 -26.75 -9.66 -5.45
CA PRO A 393 -27.12 -9.47 -4.05
C PRO A 393 -25.98 -8.79 -3.31
N TYR A 394 -26.32 -7.87 -2.41
CA TYR A 394 -25.38 -7.11 -1.58
C TYR A 394 -24.49 -6.10 -2.33
N ARG A 395 -24.81 -5.78 -3.59
CA ARG A 395 -24.16 -4.66 -4.27
C ARG A 395 -24.68 -3.34 -3.73
N HIS A 396 -23.76 -2.48 -3.30
CA HIS A 396 -24.06 -1.16 -2.79
C HIS A 396 -23.36 -0.10 -3.66
N SER A 397 -24.10 0.79 -4.29
CA SER A 397 -23.53 1.92 -5.02
C SER A 397 -22.91 2.92 -4.05
N ILE A 398 -21.70 3.44 -4.33
CA ILE A 398 -21.08 4.47 -3.49
C ILE A 398 -21.80 5.81 -3.73
N VAL A 399 -22.44 6.34 -2.69
CA VAL A 399 -23.28 7.55 -2.76
C VAL A 399 -22.63 8.79 -2.15
N GLY A 400 -21.58 8.64 -1.35
CA GLY A 400 -20.87 9.77 -0.76
C GLY A 400 -19.62 9.40 0.04
N LYS A 401 -19.03 10.41 0.68
CA LYS A 401 -17.82 10.31 1.51
C LYS A 401 -18.17 10.61 2.96
N ALA A 402 -17.42 10.04 3.89
CA ALA A 402 -17.55 10.28 5.32
C ALA A 402 -16.18 10.60 5.94
N ILE A 403 -16.21 11.32 7.06
CA ILE A 403 -15.03 11.59 7.91
C ILE A 403 -15.31 10.96 9.27
N VAL A 404 -14.37 10.22 9.82
CA VAL A 404 -14.48 9.55 11.12
C VAL A 404 -13.32 10.04 11.98
N GLN A 405 -13.64 10.64 13.12
CA GLN A 405 -12.67 11.18 14.07
C GLN A 405 -12.69 10.38 15.37
N GLY A 406 -11.51 10.11 15.92
CA GLY A 406 -11.28 9.36 17.15
C GLY A 406 -10.95 7.88 16.93
N ASP A 407 -10.42 7.23 17.98
CA ASP A 407 -10.00 5.82 17.94
C ASP A 407 -11.16 4.83 17.77
N LEU A 408 -11.56 4.68 16.50
CA LEU A 408 -12.52 3.70 16.05
C LEU A 408 -12.06 2.29 16.42
N PHE A 409 -10.77 1.97 16.36
CA PHE A 409 -10.30 0.61 16.61
C PHE A 409 -10.51 0.16 18.07
N ALA A 410 -10.22 1.04 19.04
CA ALA A 410 -10.56 0.79 20.44
C ALA A 410 -12.06 0.65 20.64
N ALA A 411 -12.88 1.40 19.89
CA ALA A 411 -14.32 1.22 19.91
C ALA A 411 -14.75 -0.15 19.33
N LEU A 412 -13.99 -0.70 18.38
CA LEU A 412 -14.33 -1.91 17.65
C LEU A 412 -13.89 -3.22 18.31
N LYS A 413 -12.86 -3.22 19.16
CA LYS A 413 -12.34 -4.43 19.84
C LYS A 413 -13.38 -5.24 20.63
N PHE A 414 -14.56 -4.68 20.90
CA PHE A 414 -15.51 -5.24 21.87
C PHE A 414 -16.85 -5.76 21.32
N ARG A 415 -17.11 -5.68 20.00
CA ARG A 415 -18.37 -6.19 19.43
C ARG A 415 -18.07 -7.30 18.41
N GLY A 416 -18.48 -8.53 18.75
CA GLY A 416 -18.05 -9.80 18.15
C GLY A 416 -18.47 -10.08 16.69
N GLY A 417 -18.25 -9.15 15.78
CA GLY A 417 -18.25 -9.41 14.36
C GLY A 417 -17.50 -8.30 13.64
N ILE A 418 -16.82 -8.64 12.56
CA ILE A 418 -16.27 -7.65 11.65
C ILE A 418 -16.90 -7.97 10.31
N ASN A 419 -17.83 -7.12 9.86
CA ASN A 419 -18.27 -7.15 8.48
C ASN A 419 -17.16 -6.54 7.66
N LEU A 420 -16.60 -7.35 6.76
CA LEU A 420 -15.73 -6.82 5.74
C LEU A 420 -16.61 -6.26 4.61
N GLY A 421 -16.00 -5.48 3.74
CA GLY A 421 -16.54 -5.06 2.46
C GLY A 421 -15.43 -5.04 1.43
N MET A 422 -15.78 -5.36 0.18
CA MET A 422 -14.91 -5.11 -0.96
C MET A 422 -15.44 -3.89 -1.68
N VAL A 423 -14.58 -2.89 -1.90
CA VAL A 423 -14.96 -1.69 -2.67
C VAL A 423 -14.31 -1.78 -4.04
N PHE A 424 -15.10 -1.52 -5.07
CA PHE A 424 -14.75 -1.58 -6.46
C PHE A 424 -14.77 -0.16 -6.99
N PHE A 425 -13.61 0.35 -7.39
CA PHE A 425 -13.52 1.68 -7.95
C PHE A 425 -13.33 1.64 -9.46
N ASP A 426 -14.01 2.55 -10.15
CA ASP A 426 -13.54 3.04 -11.43
C ASP A 426 -12.15 3.69 -11.25
N PRO A 427 -11.18 3.48 -12.15
CA PRO A 427 -9.85 4.07 -12.02
C PRO A 427 -9.83 5.59 -11.87
N GLU A 428 -10.70 6.33 -12.57
CA GLU A 428 -10.80 7.78 -12.44
C GLU A 428 -11.38 8.15 -11.06
N ASP A 429 -12.44 7.47 -10.63
CA ASP A 429 -13.04 7.68 -9.30
C ASP A 429 -12.03 7.41 -8.19
N SER A 430 -11.23 6.35 -8.31
CA SER A 430 -10.18 6.02 -7.34
C SER A 430 -9.11 7.11 -7.30
N LEU A 431 -8.67 7.60 -8.46
CA LEU A 431 -7.65 8.65 -8.57
C LEU A 431 -8.12 9.94 -7.90
N VAL A 432 -9.32 10.39 -8.27
CA VAL A 432 -9.93 11.63 -7.76
C VAL A 432 -10.24 11.53 -6.28
N HIS A 433 -10.74 10.38 -5.83
CA HIS A 433 -11.01 10.14 -4.42
C HIS A 433 -9.73 10.22 -3.60
N THR A 434 -8.69 9.46 -3.94
CA THR A 434 -7.44 9.45 -3.17
C THR A 434 -6.73 10.80 -3.22
N ALA A 435 -6.77 11.53 -4.34
CA ALA A 435 -6.22 12.88 -4.40
C ALA A 435 -6.95 13.88 -3.48
N ALA A 436 -8.27 13.75 -3.34
CA ALA A 436 -9.05 14.54 -2.39
C ALA A 436 -8.74 14.18 -0.93
N GLU A 437 -8.52 12.89 -0.64
CA GLU A 437 -8.14 12.44 0.70
C GLU A 437 -6.80 13.02 1.16
N LEU A 438 -5.84 13.14 0.24
CA LEU A 438 -4.48 13.63 0.50
C LEU A 438 -4.39 15.16 0.59
N GLN A 439 -5.47 15.89 0.33
CA GLN A 439 -5.47 17.36 0.36
C GLN A 439 -5.16 17.92 1.76
N HIS A 440 -5.55 17.19 2.80
CA HIS A 440 -5.33 17.59 4.19
C HIS A 440 -4.48 16.53 4.89
N PRO A 441 -3.36 16.92 5.55
CA PRO A 441 -2.59 16.00 6.39
C PRO A 441 -3.42 15.43 7.54
N SER A 442 -4.35 16.25 8.03
CA SER A 442 -5.29 15.97 9.09
C SER A 442 -6.61 16.70 8.77
N TRP A 443 -7.71 15.97 8.77
CA TRP A 443 -9.06 16.52 8.65
C TRP A 443 -9.50 17.20 9.95
N GLU A 444 -8.84 16.95 11.08
CA GLU A 444 -9.02 17.64 12.36
C GLU A 444 -8.62 19.12 12.23
N GLU A 445 -7.58 19.39 11.44
CA GLU A 445 -7.10 20.73 11.15
C GLU A 445 -7.80 21.37 9.95
N ALA A 446 -8.48 20.57 9.12
CA ALA A 446 -9.24 21.08 7.98
C ALA A 446 -10.35 22.03 8.43
N SER A 447 -10.53 23.13 7.68
CA SER A 447 -11.59 24.09 7.99
C SER A 447 -12.97 23.44 7.88
N LYS A 448 -13.95 23.98 8.61
CA LYS A 448 -15.35 23.51 8.49
C LYS A 448 -15.83 23.54 7.03
N ALA A 449 -15.44 24.57 6.27
CA ALA A 449 -15.80 24.70 4.87
C ALA A 449 -15.19 23.57 4.01
N ASP A 450 -13.94 23.20 4.26
CA ASP A 450 -13.27 22.11 3.54
C ASP A 450 -13.90 20.75 3.86
N ARG A 451 -14.22 20.49 5.13
CA ARG A 451 -14.97 19.27 5.53
C ARG A 451 -16.32 19.21 4.85
N GLU A 452 -17.08 20.31 4.85
CA GLU A 452 -18.36 20.37 4.17
C GLU A 452 -18.23 20.16 2.65
N LEU A 453 -17.21 20.76 2.02
CA LEU A 453 -16.94 20.57 0.61
C LEU A 453 -16.60 19.12 0.28
N TYR A 454 -15.77 18.48 1.11
CA TYR A 454 -15.43 17.07 0.98
C TYR A 454 -16.67 16.18 1.07
N LEU A 455 -17.52 16.39 2.08
CA LEU A 455 -18.76 15.64 2.28
C LEU A 455 -19.82 15.89 1.20
N LYS A 456 -19.83 17.08 0.58
CA LYS A 456 -20.73 17.42 -0.55
C LYS A 456 -20.24 16.88 -1.90
N THR A 457 -19.00 16.40 -1.99
CA THR A 457 -18.41 15.88 -3.22
C THR A 457 -18.62 14.37 -3.32
N ARG A 458 -19.27 13.91 -4.40
CA ARG A 458 -19.46 12.49 -4.70
C ARG A 458 -18.11 11.82 -4.97
N VAL A 459 -18.07 10.50 -4.76
CA VAL A 459 -16.94 9.66 -5.22
C VAL A 459 -17.10 9.39 -6.71
N CYS A 460 -18.28 8.89 -7.07
CA CYS A 460 -18.59 8.45 -8.41
C CYS A 460 -18.94 9.62 -9.33
N ARG A 461 -18.35 9.63 -10.53
CA ARG A 461 -18.80 10.53 -11.61
C ARG A 461 -20.21 10.19 -12.09
N THR A 462 -20.51 8.90 -12.22
CA THR A 462 -21.83 8.39 -12.61
C THR A 462 -22.32 7.42 -11.53
N PRO A 463 -23.60 7.45 -11.13
CA PRO A 463 -24.11 6.50 -10.15
C PRO A 463 -23.76 5.04 -10.54
N GLY A 464 -23.16 4.29 -9.61
CA GLY A 464 -22.75 2.90 -9.83
C GLY A 464 -21.41 2.69 -10.55
N SER A 465 -20.69 3.75 -10.97
CA SER A 465 -19.32 3.60 -11.51
C SER A 465 -18.40 2.94 -10.50
N SER A 466 -18.49 3.35 -9.23
CA SER A 466 -17.89 2.65 -8.10
C SER A 466 -18.97 2.06 -7.17
N TYR A 467 -18.73 0.86 -6.66
CA TYR A 467 -19.66 0.14 -5.79
C TYR A 467 -18.92 -0.65 -4.71
N ALA A 468 -19.65 -1.19 -3.76
CA ALA A 468 -19.13 -2.10 -2.75
C ALA A 468 -19.96 -3.38 -2.73
N ILE A 469 -19.33 -4.49 -2.37
CA ILE A 469 -20.00 -5.73 -2.00
C ILE A 469 -19.74 -5.92 -0.51
N ALA A 470 -20.78 -5.77 0.29
CA ALA A 470 -20.73 -5.94 1.74
C ALA A 470 -21.28 -7.32 2.12
N GLY A 471 -20.44 -8.19 2.68
CA GLY A 471 -20.81 -9.57 3.04
C GLY A 471 -20.21 -10.02 4.37
N SER A 472 -20.65 -11.18 4.87
CA SER A 472 -20.09 -11.78 6.09
C SER A 472 -18.82 -12.59 5.78
N MET A 473 -17.85 -12.63 6.71
CA MET A 473 -16.55 -13.31 6.53
C MET A 473 -16.66 -14.76 6.01
N VAL A 474 -17.78 -15.44 6.31
CA VAL A 474 -18.07 -16.83 5.93
C VAL A 474 -18.47 -16.98 4.46
N GLU A 475 -19.07 -15.96 3.85
CA GLU A 475 -19.56 -15.98 2.46
C GLU A 475 -18.50 -15.51 1.45
N TYR A 476 -17.42 -14.87 1.90
CA TYR A 476 -16.40 -14.25 1.03
C TYR A 476 -15.72 -15.16 0.03
N PRO A 477 -15.22 -16.37 0.39
CA PRO A 477 -14.53 -17.20 -0.58
C PRO A 477 -15.42 -17.53 -1.78
N LYS A 478 -16.74 -17.67 -1.57
CA LYS A 478 -17.71 -17.96 -2.64
C LYS A 478 -17.99 -16.73 -3.51
N LEU A 479 -18.14 -15.56 -2.90
CA LEU A 479 -18.38 -14.29 -3.62
C LEU A 479 -17.16 -13.92 -4.47
N PHE A 480 -15.95 -14.02 -3.90
CA PHE A 480 -14.71 -13.69 -4.58
C PHE A 480 -14.47 -14.54 -5.83
N HIS A 481 -14.61 -15.87 -5.73
CA HIS A 481 -14.43 -16.75 -6.88
C HIS A 481 -15.49 -16.55 -7.98
N ARG A 482 -16.72 -16.23 -7.60
CA ARG A 482 -17.81 -15.96 -8.55
C ARG A 482 -17.55 -14.70 -9.37
N GLU A 483 -17.07 -13.65 -8.73
CA GLU A 483 -16.80 -12.37 -9.38
C GLU A 483 -15.63 -12.45 -10.36
N ILE A 484 -14.54 -13.10 -9.95
CA ILE A 484 -13.37 -13.34 -10.82
C ILE A 484 -13.75 -14.21 -12.02
N GLY A 485 -14.59 -15.24 -11.83
CA GLY A 485 -15.08 -16.07 -12.94
C GLY A 485 -15.93 -15.28 -13.95
N ARG A 486 -16.71 -14.30 -13.49
CA ARG A 486 -17.48 -13.41 -14.39
C ARG A 486 -16.58 -12.44 -15.16
N LEU A 487 -15.66 -11.77 -14.46
CA LEU A 487 -14.79 -10.75 -15.07
C LEU A 487 -13.81 -11.37 -16.08
N SER A 488 -13.33 -12.58 -15.83
CA SER A 488 -12.44 -13.32 -16.74
C SER A 488 -13.16 -13.98 -17.93
N GLY A 489 -14.50 -13.95 -17.98
CA GLY A 489 -15.30 -14.60 -19.03
C GLY A 489 -15.25 -16.14 -19.02
N ASN A 490 -14.49 -16.75 -18.11
CA ASN A 490 -14.37 -18.19 -17.98
C ASN A 490 -15.36 -18.70 -16.93
N ARG A 491 -16.39 -19.45 -17.37
CA ARG A 491 -17.23 -20.20 -16.42
C ARG A 491 -16.32 -21.17 -15.66
N PRO A 492 -16.36 -21.21 -14.31
CA PRO A 492 -15.60 -22.20 -13.57
C PRO A 492 -16.11 -23.58 -14.00
N ALA A 493 -15.24 -24.39 -14.59
CA ALA A 493 -15.52 -25.80 -14.81
C ALA A 493 -15.80 -26.44 -13.44
N ASP A 494 -16.90 -27.18 -13.34
CA ASP A 494 -17.28 -27.92 -12.13
C ASP A 494 -16.08 -28.73 -11.64
N ILE A 495 -15.49 -28.32 -10.52
CA ILE A 495 -14.37 -29.02 -9.91
C ILE A 495 -14.93 -30.29 -9.26
N PRO A 496 -14.59 -31.51 -9.73
CA PRO A 496 -15.05 -32.72 -9.08
C PRO A 496 -14.30 -32.86 -7.76
N SER A 497 -15.05 -32.88 -6.65
CA SER A 497 -14.53 -33.17 -5.32
C SER A 497 -14.00 -34.60 -5.26
N LYS A 498 -12.70 -34.79 -5.45
CA LYS A 498 -12.02 -36.05 -5.09
C LYS A 498 -11.54 -35.98 -3.65
N GLU A 499 -12.16 -36.81 -2.81
CA GLU A 499 -11.66 -37.17 -1.49
C GLU A 499 -10.31 -37.87 -1.61
N THR A 500 -9.25 -37.24 -1.09
CA THR A 500 -8.04 -37.96 -0.70
C THR A 500 -7.64 -37.50 0.69
N GLY A 501 -7.82 -38.40 1.67
CA GLY A 501 -7.47 -38.20 3.06
C GLY A 501 -5.96 -38.02 3.24
N LYS A 502 -5.55 -36.78 3.53
CA LYS A 502 -4.40 -36.39 4.34
C LYS A 502 -4.55 -34.90 4.63
N ALA A 503 -4.89 -34.55 5.86
CA ALA A 503 -5.09 -33.18 6.29
C ALA A 503 -3.77 -32.40 6.23
N ARG A 504 -3.48 -31.80 5.06
CA ARG A 504 -2.56 -30.65 5.02
C ARG A 504 -3.23 -29.51 5.79
N PRO A 505 -2.50 -28.77 6.64
CA PRO A 505 -3.07 -27.57 7.25
C PRO A 505 -3.58 -26.68 6.12
N THR A 506 -4.89 -26.49 6.08
CA THR A 506 -5.51 -25.59 5.10
C THR A 506 -4.87 -24.21 5.24
N MET A 507 -4.70 -23.51 4.11
CA MET A 507 -4.19 -22.13 4.09
C MET A 507 -4.90 -21.22 5.12
N ARG A 508 -6.18 -21.56 5.41
CA ARG A 508 -7.04 -20.99 6.45
C ARG A 508 -6.46 -21.07 7.87
N GLY A 509 -5.87 -22.20 8.27
CA GLY A 509 -5.26 -22.37 9.59
C GLY A 509 -3.94 -21.63 9.75
N ILE A 510 -3.14 -21.55 8.68
CA ILE A 510 -1.87 -20.82 8.66
C ILE A 510 -2.12 -19.31 8.72
N PHE A 511 -3.11 -18.82 7.96
CA PHE A 511 -3.45 -17.40 7.91
C PHE A 511 -3.99 -16.86 9.25
N VAL A 512 -4.88 -17.61 9.91
CA VAL A 512 -5.43 -17.22 11.22
C VAL A 512 -4.37 -17.28 12.33
N ALA A 513 -3.51 -18.30 12.32
CA ALA A 513 -2.41 -18.41 13.28
C ALA A 513 -1.34 -17.32 13.07
N PHE A 514 -1.06 -16.95 11.81
CA PHE A 514 -0.13 -15.88 11.47
C PHE A 514 -0.63 -14.51 11.93
N LEU A 515 -1.90 -14.18 11.65
CA LEU A 515 -2.52 -12.93 12.15
C LEU A 515 -2.53 -12.89 13.68
N GLY A 516 -2.85 -14.01 14.36
CA GLY A 516 -2.81 -14.08 15.83
C GLY A 516 -1.41 -13.85 16.41
N ARG A 517 -0.35 -14.38 15.78
CA ARG A 517 1.04 -14.20 16.23
C ARG A 517 1.57 -12.79 15.95
N LEU A 518 1.31 -12.26 14.76
CA LEU A 518 1.65 -10.88 14.38
C LEU A 518 0.96 -9.89 15.34
N TYR A 519 -0.30 -10.14 15.66
CA TYR A 519 -1.09 -9.34 16.59
C TYR A 519 -0.54 -9.40 18.03
N THR A 520 -0.08 -10.56 18.50
CA THR A 520 0.52 -10.70 19.85
C THR A 520 1.90 -10.02 19.94
N ALA A 521 2.69 -10.06 18.86
CA ALA A 521 4.00 -9.42 18.80
C ALA A 521 3.88 -7.88 18.80
N VAL A 522 2.98 -7.32 17.98
CA VAL A 522 2.69 -5.88 17.97
C VAL A 522 2.11 -5.43 19.32
N PHE A 523 1.28 -6.25 19.97
CA PHE A 523 0.70 -5.92 21.28
C PHE A 523 1.72 -5.84 22.42
N ARG A 524 2.77 -6.69 22.41
CA ARG A 524 3.83 -6.61 23.43
C ARG A 524 4.72 -5.39 23.24
N LEU A 525 5.03 -5.03 21.99
CA LEU A 525 5.87 -3.87 21.65
C LEU A 525 5.25 -2.50 21.97
N VAL A 526 3.92 -2.39 22.03
CA VAL A 526 3.23 -1.12 22.34
C VAL A 526 3.03 -0.94 23.85
N HIS A 527 3.26 -1.97 24.66
CA HIS A 527 2.99 -1.96 26.11
C HIS A 527 4.20 -2.33 26.98
N SER A 528 5.38 -2.46 26.38
CA SER A 528 6.69 -2.46 27.04
C SER A 528 7.41 -1.17 26.71
#